data_AF-A0A4D7CWS1-F1
#
_entry.id   AF-A0A4D7CWS1-F1
#
_cell.length_a   1.000
_cell.length_b   1.000
_cell.length_c   1.000
_cell.angle_alpha   90.00
_cell.angle_beta   90.00
_cell.angle_gamma   90.00
#
_symmetry.space_group_name_H-M   'P 1'
#
loop_
_entity.id
_entity.type
_entity.pdbx_description
1 polymer ?
#
loop_
_entity_poly.entity_id
_entity_poly.type
_entity_poly.pdbx_seq_one_letter_code
_entity_poly.pdbx_strand_id
1 'polypeptide(L)'
;MNKTRYKAEINGETYTIVGTETKAHMDAVTGLANHQIDKIIELSPDTSLTKAAVLLAINVLSDELHLQEKCNQLETEINELKKNKDCMDELDKALSRIDELERRLARFEVYDKKARDIVAAENLTYEDLSLAEIQELINKHNLEKIQQESDLK
;
A
#
# COMPACT_ATOMS: atom_id res chain seq x y z
N MET A 1 -20.90 1.36 -28.90
CA MET A 1 -19.52 1.31 -29.42
C MET A 1 -19.58 1.29 -30.94
N ASN A 2 -18.91 2.23 -31.61
CA ASN A 2 -18.88 2.31 -33.06
C ASN A 2 -17.85 1.30 -33.59
N LYS A 3 -18.27 0.34 -34.42
CA LYS A 3 -17.37 -0.66 -35.01
C LYS A 3 -16.87 -0.13 -36.35
N THR A 4 -15.57 -0.21 -36.58
CA THR A 4 -14.94 0.18 -37.84
C THR A 4 -14.50 -1.06 -38.62
N ARG A 5 -14.62 -0.98 -39.95
CA ARG A 5 -14.07 -1.99 -40.86
C ARG A 5 -12.65 -1.61 -41.23
N TYR A 6 -11.75 -2.59 -41.18
CA TYR A 6 -10.33 -2.45 -41.49
C TYR A 6 -9.97 -3.46 -42.58
N LYS A 7 -9.20 -3.05 -43.59
CA LYS A 7 -8.66 -3.95 -44.61
C LYS A 7 -7.23 -4.29 -44.24
N ALA A 8 -6.95 -5.58 -44.04
CA ALA A 8 -5.64 -6.12 -43.73
C ALA A 8 -5.13 -6.95 -44.92
N GLU A 9 -3.84 -6.90 -45.18
CA GLU A 9 -3.17 -7.80 -46.14
C GLU A 9 -2.28 -8.76 -45.35
N ILE A 10 -2.59 -10.06 -45.41
CA ILE A 10 -1.89 -11.11 -44.67
C ILE A 10 -1.38 -12.14 -45.67
N ASN A 11 -0.06 -12.26 -45.78
CA ASN A 11 0.63 -13.14 -46.75
C ASN A 11 0.09 -12.99 -48.20
N GLY A 12 -0.17 -11.75 -48.63
CA GLY A 12 -0.68 -11.43 -49.97
C GLY A 12 -2.20 -11.59 -50.17
N GLU A 13 -2.92 -12.10 -49.16
CA GLU A 13 -4.39 -12.21 -49.17
C GLU A 13 -5.03 -11.04 -48.42
N THR A 14 -6.10 -10.47 -48.98
CA THR A 14 -6.80 -9.32 -48.37
C THR A 14 -7.99 -9.76 -47.52
N TYR A 15 -8.00 -9.36 -46.25
CA TYR A 15 -9.06 -9.63 -45.27
C TYR A 15 -9.74 -8.35 -44.83
N THR A 16 -11.03 -8.44 -44.48
CA THR A 16 -11.75 -7.34 -43.82
C THR A 16 -12.04 -7.70 -42.37
N ILE A 17 -11.40 -6.98 -41.44
CA ILE A 17 -11.55 -7.15 -40.00
C ILE A 17 -12.54 -6.09 -39.48
N VAL A 18 -13.43 -6.47 -38.58
CA VAL A 18 -14.39 -5.55 -37.94
C VAL A 18 -14.09 -5.48 -36.46
N GLY A 19 -13.74 -4.30 -35.96
CA GLY A 19 -13.31 -4.10 -34.57
C GLY A 19 -13.60 -2.71 -34.05
N THR A 20 -13.35 -2.52 -32.75
CA THR A 20 -13.42 -1.22 -32.07
C THR A 20 -12.05 -0.56 -31.91
N GLU A 21 -10.99 -1.30 -32.22
CA GLU A 21 -9.60 -0.85 -32.11
C GLU A 21 -9.23 0.22 -33.13
N THR A 22 -8.19 0.98 -32.81
CA THR A 22 -7.67 2.03 -33.69
C THR A 22 -7.00 1.42 -34.93
N LYS A 23 -6.97 2.20 -36.03
CA LYS A 23 -6.25 1.79 -37.24
C LYS A 23 -4.79 1.44 -36.95
N ALA A 24 -4.09 2.26 -36.16
CA ALA A 24 -2.69 2.04 -35.80
C ALA A 24 -2.47 0.72 -35.06
N HIS A 25 -3.38 0.36 -34.15
CA HIS A 25 -3.35 -0.94 -33.48
C HIS A 25 -3.52 -2.08 -34.48
N MET A 26 -4.51 -1.97 -35.38
CA MET A 26 -4.76 -2.99 -36.41
C MET A 26 -3.60 -3.12 -37.42
N ASP A 27 -2.96 -2.00 -37.80
CA ASP A 27 -1.76 -2.00 -38.64
C ASP A 27 -0.62 -2.77 -37.95
N ALA A 28 -0.41 -2.55 -36.63
CA ALA A 28 0.58 -3.26 -35.85
C ALA A 28 0.28 -4.77 -35.73
N VAL A 29 -0.98 -5.14 -35.48
CA VAL A 29 -1.42 -6.54 -35.43
C VAL A 29 -1.19 -7.24 -36.77
N THR A 30 -1.52 -6.57 -37.88
CA THR A 30 -1.33 -7.10 -39.23
C THR A 30 0.16 -7.31 -39.54
N GLY A 31 1.01 -6.34 -39.18
CA GLY A 31 2.46 -6.45 -39.32
C GLY A 31 3.04 -7.61 -38.50
N LEU A 32 2.60 -7.77 -37.25
CA LEU A 32 3.03 -8.87 -36.39
C LEU A 32 2.60 -10.24 -36.94
N ALA A 33 1.37 -10.35 -37.43
CA ALA A 33 0.87 -11.59 -38.03
C ALA A 33 1.69 -12.01 -39.24
N ASN A 34 1.97 -11.08 -40.16
CA ASN A 34 2.83 -11.35 -41.32
C ASN A 34 4.23 -11.77 -40.90
N HIS A 35 4.86 -11.04 -39.98
CA HIS A 35 6.19 -11.38 -39.49
C HIS A 35 6.25 -12.80 -38.88
N GLN A 36 5.22 -13.20 -38.12
CA GLN A 36 5.19 -14.54 -37.54
C GLN A 36 4.92 -15.63 -38.59
N ILE A 37 4.05 -15.37 -39.57
CA ILE A 37 3.84 -16.29 -40.70
C ILE A 37 5.13 -16.50 -41.48
N ASP A 38 5.84 -15.41 -41.80
CA ASP A 38 7.11 -15.46 -42.52
C ASP A 38 8.14 -16.30 -41.75
N LYS A 39 8.26 -16.07 -40.43
CA LYS A 39 9.14 -16.86 -39.55
C LYS A 39 8.78 -18.35 -39.52
N ILE A 40 7.49 -18.70 -39.52
CA ILE A 40 7.05 -20.10 -39.56
C ILE A 40 7.43 -20.75 -40.89
N ILE A 41 7.25 -20.02 -42.00
CA ILE A 41 7.59 -20.49 -43.34
C ILE A 41 9.12 -20.63 -43.50
N GLU A 42 9.91 -19.70 -42.97
CA GLU A 42 11.38 -19.78 -42.95
C GLU A 42 11.89 -21.02 -42.22
N LEU A 43 11.27 -21.37 -41.08
CA LEU A 43 11.64 -22.55 -40.29
C LEU A 43 11.16 -23.86 -40.92
N SER A 44 10.10 -23.82 -41.71
CA SER A 44 9.50 -25.01 -42.34
C SER A 44 8.96 -24.66 -43.74
N PRO A 45 9.82 -24.65 -44.77
CA PRO A 45 9.48 -24.18 -46.12
C PRO A 45 8.37 -24.98 -46.82
N ASP A 46 8.19 -26.25 -46.47
CA ASP A 46 7.16 -27.13 -47.06
C ASP A 46 5.76 -26.93 -46.44
N THR A 47 5.61 -25.93 -45.56
CA THR A 47 4.37 -25.64 -44.83
C THR A 47 3.42 -24.82 -45.69
N SER A 48 2.20 -25.30 -45.90
CA SER A 48 1.16 -24.49 -46.54
C SER A 48 0.75 -23.31 -45.67
N LEU A 49 0.29 -22.22 -46.28
CA LEU A 49 -0.21 -21.03 -45.57
C LEU A 49 -1.27 -21.40 -44.50
N THR A 50 -2.15 -22.36 -44.80
CA THR A 50 -3.16 -22.85 -43.85
C THR A 50 -2.51 -23.48 -42.61
N LYS A 51 -1.48 -24.32 -42.79
CA LYS A 51 -0.76 -24.92 -41.64
C LYS A 51 0.00 -23.86 -40.86
N ALA A 52 0.63 -22.89 -41.54
CA ALA A 52 1.33 -21.79 -40.89
C ALA A 52 0.36 -20.92 -40.05
N ALA A 53 -0.83 -20.63 -40.58
CA ALA A 53 -1.87 -19.90 -39.85
C ALA A 53 -2.37 -20.66 -38.61
N VAL A 54 -2.53 -21.98 -38.70
CA VAL A 54 -2.90 -22.82 -37.54
C VAL A 54 -1.79 -22.81 -36.49
N LEU A 55 -0.53 -22.94 -36.89
CA LEU A 55 0.62 -22.86 -35.97
C LEU A 55 0.72 -21.49 -35.30
N LEU A 56 0.52 -20.41 -36.05
CA LEU A 56 0.45 -19.06 -35.51
C LEU A 56 -0.66 -18.96 -34.45
N ALA A 57 -1.86 -19.46 -34.75
CA ALA A 57 -2.98 -19.43 -33.82
C ALA A 57 -2.67 -20.20 -32.52
N ILE A 58 -2.07 -21.38 -32.60
CA ILE A 58 -1.67 -22.16 -31.43
C ILE A 58 -0.61 -21.42 -30.61
N ASN A 59 0.39 -20.83 -31.26
CA ASN A 59 1.44 -20.06 -30.58
C ASN A 59 0.84 -18.85 -29.86
N VAL A 60 -0.05 -18.11 -30.52
CA VAL A 60 -0.74 -16.95 -29.91
C VAL A 60 -1.59 -17.36 -28.71
N LEU A 61 -2.32 -18.47 -28.79
CA LEU A 61 -3.09 -18.99 -27.65
C LEU A 61 -2.17 -19.41 -26.48
N SER A 62 -1.01 -19.98 -26.78
CA SER A 62 -0.01 -20.30 -25.75
C SER A 62 0.53 -19.04 -25.08
N ASP A 63 0.86 -18.02 -25.87
CA ASP A 63 1.34 -16.73 -25.36
C ASP A 63 0.26 -16.02 -24.53
N GLU A 64 -1.01 -16.10 -24.95
CA GLU A 64 -2.15 -15.56 -24.22
C GLU A 64 -2.30 -16.21 -22.83
N LEU A 65 -2.17 -17.55 -22.75
CA LEU A 65 -2.21 -18.26 -21.46
C LEU A 65 -1.06 -17.82 -20.54
N HIS A 66 0.16 -17.71 -21.06
CA HIS A 66 1.30 -17.24 -20.28
C HIS A 66 1.14 -15.79 -19.80
N LEU A 67 0.60 -14.91 -20.65
CA LEU A 67 0.30 -13.53 -20.27
C LEU A 67 -0.78 -13.47 -19.19
N GLN A 68 -1.82 -14.30 -19.30
CA GLN A 68 -2.88 -14.39 -18.30
C GLN A 68 -2.35 -14.89 -16.95
N GLU A 69 -1.51 -15.93 -16.95
CA GLU A 69 -0.84 -16.42 -15.73
C GLU A 69 -0.03 -15.31 -15.06
N LYS A 70 0.76 -14.56 -15.85
CA LYS A 70 1.56 -13.45 -15.34
C LYS A 70 0.69 -12.31 -14.80
N CYS A 71 -0.41 -11.97 -15.47
CA CYS A 71 -1.37 -10.98 -14.96
C CYS A 71 -1.93 -11.41 -13.61
N ASN A 72 -2.37 -12.66 -13.48
CA ASN A 72 -2.89 -13.20 -12.22
C ASN A 72 -1.85 -13.18 -11.08
N GLN A 73 -0.59 -13.51 -11.39
CA GLN A 73 0.51 -13.42 -10.44
C GLN A 73 0.74 -11.98 -9.97
N LEU A 74 0.81 -11.03 -10.91
CA LEU A 74 0.98 -9.61 -10.59
C LEU A 74 -0.19 -9.05 -9.79
N GLU A 75 -1.42 -9.45 -10.09
CA GLU A 75 -2.60 -9.07 -9.31
C GLU A 75 -2.52 -9.58 -7.86
N THR A 76 -2.01 -10.80 -7.69
CA THR A 76 -1.80 -11.39 -6.35
C THR A 76 -0.74 -10.61 -5.58
N GLU A 77 0.40 -10.32 -6.20
CA GLU A 77 1.48 -9.52 -5.59
C GLU A 77 1.01 -8.11 -5.22
N ILE A 78 0.26 -7.44 -6.10
CA ILE A 78 -0.32 -6.13 -5.82
C ILE A 78 -1.25 -6.18 -4.60
N ASN A 79 -2.05 -7.24 -4.47
CA ASN A 79 -2.95 -7.40 -3.34
C ASN A 79 -2.18 -7.66 -2.03
N GLU A 80 -1.08 -8.42 -2.06
CA GLU A 80 -0.21 -8.61 -0.91
C GLU A 80 0.48 -7.31 -0.49
N LEU A 81 1.03 -6.56 -1.46
CA LEU A 81 1.65 -5.27 -1.21
C LEU A 81 0.65 -4.25 -0.63
N LYS A 82 -0.60 -4.25 -1.09
CA LYS A 82 -1.65 -3.41 -0.51
C LYS A 82 -1.92 -3.77 0.95
N LYS A 83 -2.08 -5.05 1.28
CA LYS A 83 -2.25 -5.51 2.68
C LYS A 83 -1.07 -5.09 3.55
N ASN A 84 0.15 -5.23 3.05
CA ASN A 84 1.35 -4.81 3.78
C ASN A 84 1.35 -3.30 4.03
N LYS A 85 0.96 -2.50 3.03
CA LYS A 85 0.83 -1.05 3.18
C LYS A 85 -0.22 -0.68 4.23
N ASP A 86 -1.39 -1.31 4.19
CA ASP A 86 -2.45 -1.06 5.17
C ASP A 86 -1.98 -1.39 6.60
N CYS A 87 -1.17 -2.45 6.76
CA CYS A 87 -0.54 -2.79 8.04
C CYS A 87 0.49 -1.74 8.50
N MET A 88 1.28 -1.18 7.57
CA MET A 88 2.22 -0.09 7.90
C MET A 88 1.48 1.18 8.36
N ASP A 89 0.35 1.51 7.74
CA ASP A 89 -0.48 2.65 8.15
C ASP A 89 -1.04 2.49 9.58
N GLU A 90 -1.32 1.26 10.02
CA GLU A 90 -1.69 0.96 11.41
C GLU A 90 -0.52 1.11 12.38
N LEU A 91 0.68 0.69 11.96
CA LEU A 91 1.89 0.82 12.75
C LEU A 91 2.26 2.29 12.98
N ASP A 92 2.15 3.16 11.96
CA ASP A 92 2.41 4.60 12.08
C ASP A 92 1.46 5.30 13.08
N LYS A 93 0.20 4.86 13.13
CA LYS A 93 -0.76 5.34 14.14
C LYS A 93 -0.37 4.89 15.55
N ALA A 94 0.10 3.65 15.70
CA ALA A 94 0.58 3.14 16.97
C ALA A 94 1.82 3.90 17.46
N LEU A 95 2.76 4.24 16.57
CA LEU A 95 3.93 5.07 16.88
C LEU A 95 3.52 6.46 17.39
N SER A 96 2.60 7.13 16.69
CA SER A 96 2.08 8.43 17.13
C SER A 96 1.42 8.37 18.51
N ARG A 97 0.78 7.23 18.84
CA ARG A 97 0.19 7.00 20.16
C ARG A 97 1.24 6.81 21.24
N ILE A 98 2.35 6.13 20.94
CA ILE A 98 3.47 5.97 21.89
C ILE A 98 4.07 7.33 22.22
N ASP A 99 4.34 8.17 21.23
CA ASP A 99 4.87 9.53 21.45
C ASP A 99 3.97 10.36 22.39
N GLU A 100 2.65 10.25 22.23
CA GLU A 100 1.70 10.92 23.12
C GLU A 100 1.80 10.39 24.56
N LEU A 101 1.91 9.08 24.72
CA LEU A 101 2.05 8.44 26.03
C LEU A 101 3.37 8.80 26.70
N GLU A 102 4.48 8.88 25.97
CA GLU A 102 5.77 9.33 26.49
C GLU A 102 5.68 10.77 27.00
N ARG A 103 5.06 11.68 26.24
CA ARG A 103 4.83 13.06 26.70
C ARG A 103 3.95 13.12 27.93
N ARG A 104 2.97 12.23 28.05
CA ARG A 104 2.11 12.12 29.25
C ARG A 104 2.92 11.62 30.44
N LEU A 105 3.74 10.59 30.26
CA LEU A 105 4.59 10.03 31.29
C LEU A 105 5.58 11.07 31.84
N ALA A 106 6.23 11.83 30.97
CA ALA A 106 7.13 12.91 31.38
C ALA A 106 6.44 13.97 32.26
N ARG A 107 5.15 14.25 32.02
CA ARG A 107 4.38 15.13 32.92
C ARG A 107 4.15 14.48 34.27
N PHE A 108 3.76 13.21 34.30
CA PHE A 108 3.57 12.46 35.54
C PHE A 108 4.86 12.39 36.37
N GLU A 109 6.02 12.15 35.76
CA GLU A 109 7.30 12.14 36.46
C GLU A 109 7.59 13.46 37.19
N VAL A 110 7.25 14.60 36.57
CA VAL A 110 7.37 15.91 37.22
C VAL A 110 6.40 16.05 38.40
N TYR A 111 5.17 15.57 38.27
CA TYR A 111 4.20 15.57 39.37
C TYR A 111 4.64 14.65 40.52
N ASP A 112 5.09 13.44 40.22
CA ASP A 112 5.61 12.48 41.19
C ASP A 112 6.82 13.04 41.94
N LYS A 113 7.73 13.73 41.23
CA LYS A 113 8.86 14.41 41.88
C LYS A 113 8.37 15.47 42.87
N LYS A 114 7.44 16.33 42.46
CA LYS A 114 6.85 17.34 43.36
C LYS A 114 6.17 16.71 44.56
N ALA A 115 5.46 15.61 44.36
CA ALA A 115 4.79 14.87 45.40
C ALA A 115 5.79 14.27 46.40
N ARG A 116 6.88 13.65 45.90
CA ARG A 116 8.01 13.16 46.71
C ARG A 116 8.65 14.28 47.53
N ASP A 117 8.89 15.45 46.92
CA ASP A 117 9.49 16.61 47.61
C ASP A 117 8.60 17.11 48.77
N ILE A 118 7.28 17.20 48.56
CA ILE A 118 6.31 17.62 49.59
C ILE A 118 6.23 16.60 50.72
N VAL A 119 6.14 15.31 50.39
CA VAL A 119 6.08 14.23 51.38
C VAL A 119 7.37 14.16 52.21
N ALA A 120 8.53 14.33 51.58
CA ALA A 120 9.81 14.37 52.26
C ALA A 120 9.94 15.59 53.21
N ALA A 121 9.36 16.75 52.85
CA ALA A 121 9.34 17.93 53.72
C ALA A 121 8.54 17.71 55.01
N GLU A 122 7.53 16.83 54.98
CA GLU A 122 6.74 16.41 56.14
C GLU A 122 7.39 15.24 56.92
N ASN A 123 8.62 14.84 56.57
CA ASN A 123 9.34 13.68 57.13
C ASN A 123 8.61 12.34 56.98
N LEU A 124 7.75 12.22 55.95
CA LEU A 124 7.02 11.00 55.63
C LEU A 124 7.72 10.25 54.49
N THR A 125 7.48 8.94 54.38
CA THR A 125 7.97 8.12 53.26
C THR A 125 6.91 8.06 52.16
N TYR A 126 7.29 8.40 50.93
CA TYR A 126 6.36 8.40 49.78
C TYR A 126 5.77 7.02 49.47
N GLU A 127 6.54 5.94 49.62
CA GLU A 127 6.11 4.58 49.31
C GLU A 127 5.11 4.00 50.32
N ASP A 128 5.00 4.60 51.50
CA ASP A 128 4.11 4.15 52.57
C ASP A 128 2.72 4.80 52.51
N LEU A 129 2.53 5.81 51.63
CA LEU A 129 1.30 6.59 51.51
C LEU A 129 0.43 6.11 50.34
N SER A 130 -0.88 6.09 50.56
CA SER A 130 -1.89 5.91 49.52
C SER A 130 -1.92 7.10 48.55
N LEU A 131 -2.32 6.85 47.31
CA LEU A 131 -2.50 7.90 46.29
C LEU A 131 -3.44 9.03 46.77
N ALA A 132 -4.48 8.69 47.53
CA ALA A 132 -5.41 9.67 48.09
C ALA A 132 -4.74 10.54 49.16
N GLU A 133 -3.93 9.94 50.03
CA GLU A 133 -3.20 10.63 51.09
C GLU A 133 -2.13 11.58 50.52
N ILE A 134 -1.43 11.14 49.47
CA ILE A 134 -0.49 11.98 48.70
C ILE A 134 -1.21 13.20 48.11
N GLN A 135 -2.39 12.99 47.51
CA GLN A 135 -3.16 14.08 46.92
C GLN A 135 -3.67 15.07 47.97
N GLU A 136 -4.11 14.59 49.13
CA GLU A 136 -4.51 15.44 50.25
C GLU A 136 -3.36 16.31 50.76
N LEU A 137 -2.16 15.74 50.91
CA LEU A 137 -0.95 16.48 51.30
C LEU A 137 -0.60 17.56 50.29
N ILE A 138 -0.64 17.26 48.99
CA ILE A 138 -0.40 18.24 47.92
C ILE A 138 -1.44 19.38 47.98
N ASN A 139 -2.71 19.04 48.18
CA ASN A 139 -3.78 20.03 48.28
C ASN A 139 -3.58 20.95 49.49
N LYS A 140 -3.24 20.38 50.64
CA LYS A 140 -2.91 21.13 51.86
C LYS A 140 -1.75 22.10 51.63
N HIS A 141 -0.63 21.60 51.09
CA HIS A 141 0.55 22.42 50.79
C HIS A 141 0.25 23.58 49.81
N ASN A 142 -0.57 23.33 48.78
CA ASN A 142 -0.97 24.37 47.83
C ASN A 142 -1.88 25.42 48.46
N LEU A 143 -2.82 25.01 49.33
CA LEU A 143 -3.68 25.95 50.07
C LEU A 143 -2.87 26.87 50.97
N GLU A 144 -1.86 26.34 51.66
CA GLU A 144 -0.95 27.12 52.51
C GLU A 144 -0.16 28.16 51.70
N LYS A 145 0.36 27.80 50.52
CA LYS A 145 1.02 28.75 49.61
C LYS A 145 0.09 29.85 49.14
N ILE A 146 -1.13 29.51 48.75
CA ILE A 146 -2.12 30.49 48.28
C ILE A 146 -2.47 31.48 49.40
N GLN A 147 -2.65 31.00 50.63
CA GLN A 147 -2.92 31.85 51.79
C GLN A 147 -1.76 32.81 52.09
N GLN A 148 -0.52 32.31 52.06
CA GLN A 148 0.68 33.14 52.23
C GLN A 148 0.81 34.21 51.15
N GLU A 149 0.51 33.88 49.89
CA GLU A 149 0.54 34.85 48.78
C GLU A 149 -0.60 35.88 48.84
N SER A 150 -1.75 35.52 49.41
CA SER A 150 -2.86 36.47 49.64
C SER A 150 -2.61 37.41 50.80
N ASP A 151 -1.89 36.98 51.84
CA ASP A 151 -1.54 37.81 53.01
C ASP A 151 -0.39 38.81 52.71
N LEU A 152 0.31 38.63 51.60
CA LEU A 152 1.40 39.49 51.10
C LEU A 152 0.94 40.60 50.12
N LYS A 153 -0.35 40.65 49.78
CA LYS A 153 -0.96 41.69 48.92
C LYS A 153 -1.79 42.69 49.72
#